data_AF-A0AA38M644-F1
#
_entry.id   AF-A0AA38M644-F1
#
_cell.length_a   1.000
_cell.length_b   1.000
_cell.length_c   1.000
_cell.angle_alpha   90.00
_cell.angle_beta   90.00
_cell.angle_gamma   90.00
#
_symmetry.space_group_name_H-M   'P 1'
#
loop_
_entity.id
_entity.type
_entity.pdbx_description
1 polymer ?
#
loop_
_entity_poly.entity_id
_entity_poly.type
_entity_poly.pdbx_seq_one_letter_code
_entity_poly.pdbx_strand_id
1 'polypeptide(L)'
;MGDRDSSPDMEIERPARPIIIRNTTDLQRLKLEKLMKNPEKPVVIPEKPKERGVPVVPDFVRNVMGSSAGAGSGEFHVYRHLRRKEYARQKYMKEKGERERLDNEYHSKLEENKNKAEARTAKKRQKRLKRKQNQKGKKAKNTAQSESTSSSSDSEEDNDKIEDENKAPECGEEKQGGEEEVEIKSKKADSSEGQQREEKDEGGEKQDENSD
;
A
#
# COMPACT_ATOMS: atom_id res chain seq x y z
N MET A 1 2.05 -25.75 -78.39
CA MET A 1 1.19 -24.55 -78.22
C MET A 1 1.05 -24.28 -76.73
N GLY A 2 1.73 -23.24 -76.25
CA GLY A 2 1.33 -22.40 -75.11
C GLY A 2 1.17 -23.01 -73.73
N ASP A 3 2.29 -23.13 -73.00
CA ASP A 3 2.31 -23.08 -71.54
C ASP A 3 1.71 -21.73 -71.08
N ARG A 4 0.64 -21.77 -70.27
CA ARG A 4 0.14 -20.61 -69.54
C ARG A 4 0.62 -20.70 -68.10
N ASP A 5 1.76 -20.07 -67.85
CA ASP A 5 2.26 -19.73 -66.52
C ASP A 5 1.14 -19.11 -65.69
N SER A 6 0.71 -19.82 -64.65
CA SER A 6 -0.08 -19.26 -63.56
C SER A 6 0.91 -18.65 -62.57
N SER A 7 1.35 -17.42 -62.85
CA SER A 7 2.19 -16.64 -61.96
C SER A 7 1.57 -16.58 -60.55
N PRO A 8 2.37 -16.72 -59.48
CA PRO A 8 1.90 -16.53 -58.11
C PRO A 8 1.52 -15.06 -57.95
N ASP A 9 0.32 -14.82 -57.42
CA ASP A 9 -0.17 -13.51 -57.03
C ASP A 9 0.84 -12.91 -56.02
N MET A 10 1.74 -12.07 -56.53
CA MET A 10 2.68 -11.31 -55.71
C MET A 10 1.86 -10.36 -54.86
N GLU A 11 1.65 -10.71 -53.59
CA GLU A 11 1.13 -9.81 -52.57
C GLU A 11 2.03 -8.57 -52.52
N ILE A 12 1.65 -7.55 -53.28
CA ILE A 12 2.26 -6.22 -53.21
C ILE A 12 1.99 -5.72 -51.79
N GLU A 13 3.01 -5.81 -50.93
CA GLU A 13 3.03 -5.17 -49.62
C GLU A 13 2.85 -3.66 -49.84
N ARG A 14 1.60 -3.21 -49.82
CA ARG A 14 1.28 -1.78 -49.91
C ARG A 14 1.92 -1.11 -48.70
N PRO A 15 2.65 0.01 -48.89
CA PRO A 15 3.31 0.67 -47.78
C PRO A 15 2.27 1.06 -46.73
N ALA A 16 2.40 0.50 -45.53
CA ALA A 16 1.45 0.70 -44.45
C ALA A 16 1.39 2.20 -44.10
N ARG A 17 0.20 2.80 -44.23
CA ARG A 17 -0.05 4.17 -43.79
C ARG A 17 0.29 4.29 -42.29
N PRO A 18 0.89 5.39 -41.82
CA PRO A 18 1.23 5.54 -40.41
C PRO A 18 -0.05 5.44 -39.57
N ILE A 19 -0.07 4.48 -38.64
CA ILE A 19 -1.26 4.22 -37.82
C ILE A 19 -1.31 5.27 -36.71
N ILE A 20 -2.22 6.23 -36.87
CA ILE A 20 -2.49 7.27 -35.87
C ILE A 20 -3.49 6.71 -34.87
N ILE A 21 -3.06 6.59 -33.62
CA ILE A 21 -3.91 6.22 -32.51
C ILE A 21 -4.80 7.41 -32.15
N ARG A 22 -6.12 7.25 -32.19
CA ARG A 22 -7.08 8.29 -31.79
C ARG A 22 -7.77 7.92 -30.48
N ASN A 23 -8.16 6.65 -30.34
CA ASN A 23 -8.92 6.15 -29.19
C ASN A 23 -8.18 5.04 -28.43
N THR A 24 -8.62 4.75 -27.19
CA THR A 24 -8.08 3.64 -26.37
C THR A 24 -8.28 2.29 -27.06
N THR A 25 -9.39 2.13 -27.78
CA THR A 25 -9.70 0.96 -28.60
C THR A 25 -8.65 0.75 -29.71
N ASP A 26 -8.14 1.83 -30.31
CA ASP A 26 -7.13 1.73 -31.37
C ASP A 26 -5.78 1.23 -30.79
N LEU A 27 -5.42 1.67 -29.58
CA LEU A 27 -4.25 1.13 -28.87
C LEU A 27 -4.38 -0.36 -28.56
N GLN A 28 -5.55 -0.79 -28.11
CA GLN A 28 -5.82 -2.19 -27.82
C GLN A 28 -5.78 -3.03 -29.10
N ARG A 29 -6.43 -2.54 -30.17
CA ARG A 29 -6.40 -3.18 -31.49
C ARG A 29 -4.97 -3.38 -32.00
N LEU A 30 -4.12 -2.35 -31.92
CA LEU A 30 -2.72 -2.45 -32.32
C LEU A 30 -1.93 -3.47 -31.48
N LYS A 31 -2.17 -3.51 -30.16
CA LYS A 31 -1.55 -4.50 -29.27
C LYS A 31 -2.03 -5.92 -29.60
N LEU A 32 -3.31 -6.11 -29.87
CA LEU A 32 -3.89 -7.38 -30.26
C LEU A 32 -3.35 -7.84 -31.62
N GLU A 33 -3.35 -6.98 -32.63
CA GLU A 33 -2.74 -7.28 -33.94
C GLU A 33 -1.26 -7.67 -33.79
N LYS A 34 -0.50 -7.01 -32.90
CA LYS A 34 0.89 -7.38 -32.61
C LYS A 34 1.03 -8.75 -31.94
N LEU A 35 0.12 -9.11 -31.03
CA LEU A 35 0.12 -10.41 -30.35
C LEU A 35 -0.33 -11.54 -31.31
N MET A 36 -1.35 -11.29 -32.11
CA MET A 36 -1.91 -12.28 -33.05
C MET A 36 -1.03 -12.53 -34.29
N LYS A 37 -0.08 -11.63 -34.60
CA LYS A 37 0.95 -11.88 -35.62
C LYS A 37 1.78 -13.14 -35.35
N ASN A 38 1.94 -13.54 -34.08
CA ASN A 38 2.69 -14.72 -33.69
C ASN A 38 1.96 -15.46 -32.55
N PRO A 39 0.92 -16.25 -32.84
CA PRO A 39 0.10 -16.89 -31.82
C PRO A 39 0.83 -17.99 -31.04
N GLU A 40 1.82 -18.64 -31.65
CA GLU A 40 2.64 -19.69 -31.02
C GLU A 40 3.66 -19.15 -30.01
N LYS A 41 3.90 -17.82 -29.98
CA LYS A 41 4.87 -17.23 -29.05
C LYS A 41 4.21 -17.04 -27.67
N PRO A 42 4.70 -17.68 -26.60
CA PRO A 42 4.14 -17.50 -25.28
C PRO A 42 4.27 -16.03 -24.83
N VAL A 43 3.17 -15.47 -24.34
CA VAL A 43 3.12 -14.10 -23.82
C VAL A 43 3.64 -14.09 -22.38
N VAL A 44 4.75 -13.40 -22.15
CA VAL A 44 5.29 -13.21 -20.80
C VAL A 44 4.55 -12.06 -20.13
N ILE A 45 3.66 -12.39 -19.19
CA ILE A 45 3.05 -11.39 -18.30
C ILE A 45 4.10 -11.03 -17.24
N PRO A 46 4.48 -9.75 -17.12
CA PRO A 46 5.47 -9.36 -16.11
C PRO A 46 4.92 -9.63 -14.72
N GLU A 47 5.72 -10.30 -13.89
CA GLU A 47 5.43 -10.46 -12.47
C GLU A 47 5.49 -9.12 -11.75
N LYS A 48 4.85 -9.04 -10.58
CA LYS A 48 4.87 -7.83 -9.75
C LYS A 48 6.33 -7.44 -9.46
N PRO A 49 6.68 -6.14 -9.58
CA PRO A 49 8.04 -5.70 -9.33
C PRO A 49 8.42 -6.02 -7.88
N LYS A 50 9.59 -6.63 -7.69
CA LYS A 50 10.12 -6.92 -6.35
C LYS A 50 10.40 -5.62 -5.63
N GLU A 51 10.06 -5.56 -4.34
CA GLU A 51 10.41 -4.42 -3.51
C GLU A 51 11.93 -4.26 -3.47
N ARG A 52 12.41 -3.01 -3.58
CA ARG A 52 13.83 -2.71 -3.50
C ARG A 52 14.28 -2.93 -2.05
N GLY A 53 14.99 -4.01 -1.80
CA GLY A 53 15.54 -4.33 -0.49
C GLY A 53 16.83 -3.57 -0.18
N VAL A 54 17.29 -3.74 1.06
CA VAL A 54 18.62 -3.30 1.49
C VAL A 54 19.69 -4.15 0.79
N PRO A 55 20.81 -3.57 0.31
CA PRO A 55 21.92 -4.35 -0.23
C PRO A 55 22.46 -5.31 0.84
N VAL A 56 22.60 -6.58 0.49
CA VAL A 56 23.17 -7.61 1.38
C VAL A 56 24.64 -7.27 1.66
N VAL A 57 25.03 -7.34 2.93
CA VAL A 57 26.41 -7.13 3.36
C VAL A 57 27.18 -8.43 3.11
N PRO A 58 28.35 -8.41 2.42
CA PRO A 58 29.18 -9.59 2.26
C PRO A 58 29.71 -10.12 3.60
N ASP A 59 29.74 -11.44 3.76
CA ASP A 59 30.20 -12.07 5.01
C ASP A 59 31.70 -11.84 5.29
N PHE A 60 32.52 -11.80 4.24
CA PHE A 60 33.98 -11.64 4.37
C PHE A 60 34.49 -10.48 3.53
N VAL A 61 35.17 -9.55 4.19
CA VAL A 61 35.96 -8.50 3.55
C VAL A 61 37.39 -9.00 3.44
N ARG A 62 37.89 -9.16 2.21
CA ARG A 62 39.23 -9.73 1.93
C ARG A 62 40.36 -8.70 2.01
N ASN A 63 40.03 -7.41 1.89
CA ASN A 63 40.99 -6.32 1.69
C ASN A 63 41.13 -5.44 2.94
N VAL A 64 41.15 -6.06 4.12
CA VAL A 64 41.27 -5.34 5.39
C VAL A 64 42.76 -5.09 5.66
N MET A 65 43.13 -3.81 5.73
CA MET A 65 44.48 -3.40 6.13
C MET A 65 44.60 -3.48 7.68
N GLY A 66 45.82 -3.71 8.19
CA GLY A 66 46.05 -3.88 9.63
C GLY A 66 45.56 -2.69 10.47
N SER A 67 45.15 -2.95 11.72
CA SER A 67 44.48 -1.95 12.57
C SER A 67 45.34 -0.72 12.92
N SER A 68 46.67 -0.87 12.88
CA SER A 68 47.62 0.23 13.12
C SER A 68 48.13 0.89 11.84
N ALA A 69 47.68 0.44 10.66
CA ALA A 69 48.08 1.04 9.40
C ALA A 69 47.43 2.42 9.23
N GLY A 70 48.16 3.37 8.65
CA GLY A 70 47.65 4.72 8.40
C GLY A 70 46.53 4.77 7.35
N ALA A 71 45.85 5.91 7.23
CA ALA A 71 44.79 6.10 6.25
C ALA A 71 45.35 6.06 4.81
N GLY A 72 44.89 5.10 4.01
CA GLY A 72 45.23 5.01 2.59
C GLY A 72 44.43 5.99 1.72
N SER A 73 44.89 6.24 0.50
CA SER A 73 44.22 7.14 -0.46
C SER A 73 42.82 6.66 -0.88
N GLY A 74 42.55 5.36 -0.80
CA GLY A 74 41.24 4.77 -1.13
C GLY A 74 40.23 4.76 0.02
N GLU A 75 40.67 4.99 1.26
CA GLU A 75 39.84 4.82 2.47
C GLU A 75 38.66 5.80 2.49
N PHE A 76 38.87 7.03 2.00
CA PHE A 76 37.81 8.02 1.85
C PHE A 76 36.64 7.51 0.98
N HIS A 77 36.95 6.83 -0.12
CA HIS A 77 35.91 6.30 -1.00
C HIS A 77 35.20 5.10 -0.37
N VAL A 78 35.92 4.25 0.36
CA VAL A 78 35.33 3.14 1.13
C VAL A 78 34.30 3.68 2.12
N TYR A 79 34.68 4.65 2.97
CA TYR A 79 33.77 5.29 3.92
C TYR A 79 32.57 5.95 3.21
N ARG A 80 32.81 6.71 2.14
CA ARG A 80 31.74 7.36 1.37
C ARG A 80 30.72 6.35 0.82
N HIS A 81 31.16 5.21 0.29
CA HIS A 81 30.27 4.16 -0.20
C HIS A 81 29.54 3.46 0.95
N LEU A 82 30.23 3.14 2.04
CA LEU A 82 29.66 2.51 3.22
C LEU A 82 28.59 3.39 3.87
N ARG A 83 28.87 4.69 4.04
CA ARG A 83 27.92 5.66 4.61
C ARG A 83 26.66 5.79 3.77
N ARG A 84 26.78 5.83 2.44
CA ARG A 84 25.59 5.84 1.56
C ARG A 84 24.77 4.56 1.69
N LYS A 85 25.43 3.39 1.74
CA LYS A 85 24.75 2.10 1.94
C LYS A 85 24.02 2.08 3.28
N GLU A 86 24.67 2.54 4.35
CA GLU A 86 24.07 2.59 5.68
C GLU A 86 22.90 3.58 5.76
N TYR A 87 23.02 4.76 5.15
CA TYR A 87 21.92 5.73 5.11
C TYR A 87 20.73 5.22 4.30
N ALA A 88 20.98 4.58 3.17
CA ALA A 88 19.93 3.92 2.39
C ALA A 88 19.27 2.80 3.20
N ARG A 89 20.05 2.00 3.95
CA ARG A 89 19.53 0.95 4.83
C ARG A 89 18.66 1.53 5.95
N GLN A 90 19.15 2.53 6.67
CA GLN A 90 18.41 3.17 7.77
C GLN A 90 17.12 3.81 7.26
N LYS A 91 17.18 4.51 6.12
CA LYS A 91 15.99 5.09 5.48
C LYS A 91 14.97 4.02 5.12
N TYR A 92 15.40 2.93 4.48
CA TYR A 92 14.51 1.81 4.15
C TYR A 92 13.86 1.20 5.39
N MET A 93 14.62 0.96 6.47
CA MET A 93 14.08 0.38 7.70
C MET A 93 13.04 1.29 8.36
N LYS A 94 13.29 2.61 8.38
CA LYS A 94 12.32 3.59 8.89
C LYS A 94 11.05 3.64 8.04
N GLU A 95 11.20 3.75 6.72
CA GLU A 95 10.06 3.80 5.79
C GLU A 95 9.23 2.51 5.83
N LYS A 96 9.88 1.35 5.91
CA LYS A 96 9.19 0.06 6.04
C LYS A 96 8.43 -0.04 7.37
N GLY A 97 9.06 0.38 8.47
CA GLY A 97 8.42 0.37 9.79
C GLY A 97 7.19 1.27 9.84
N GLU A 98 7.28 2.50 9.31
CA GLU A 98 6.11 3.40 9.26
C GLU A 98 5.00 2.85 8.35
N ARG A 99 5.35 2.27 7.18
CA ARG A 99 4.36 1.64 6.30
C ARG A 99 3.64 0.49 6.99
N GLU A 100 4.38 -0.42 7.60
CA GLU A 100 3.81 -1.57 8.31
C GLU A 100 2.92 -1.13 9.48
N ARG A 101 3.31 -0.08 10.21
CA ARG A 101 2.49 0.48 11.29
C ARG A 101 1.15 1.00 10.75
N LEU A 102 1.19 1.81 9.68
CA LEU A 102 -0.01 2.38 9.07
C LEU A 102 -0.92 1.30 8.46
N ASP A 103 -0.34 0.28 7.83
CA ASP A 103 -1.09 -0.84 7.26
C ASP A 103 -1.78 -1.64 8.37
N ASN A 104 -1.08 -1.95 9.47
CA ASN A 104 -1.65 -2.65 10.62
C ASN A 104 -2.79 -1.85 11.28
N GLU A 105 -2.61 -0.53 11.45
CA GLU A 105 -3.66 0.36 11.95
C GLU A 105 -4.88 0.37 11.03
N TYR A 106 -4.67 0.39 9.71
CA TYR A 106 -5.74 0.35 8.72
C TYR A 106 -6.51 -0.97 8.74
N HIS A 107 -5.79 -2.10 8.77
CA HIS A 107 -6.40 -3.42 8.85
C HIS A 107 -7.20 -3.61 10.13
N SER A 108 -6.66 -3.18 11.28
CA SER A 108 -7.37 -3.21 12.56
C SER A 108 -8.67 -2.41 12.50
N LYS A 109 -8.64 -1.19 11.94
CA LYS A 109 -9.85 -0.37 11.76
C LYS A 109 -10.89 -1.02 10.84
N LEU A 110 -10.45 -1.66 9.75
CA LEU A 110 -11.35 -2.40 8.87
C LEU A 110 -12.04 -3.56 9.58
N GLU A 111 -11.28 -4.35 10.34
CA GLU A 111 -11.81 -5.49 11.10
C GLU A 111 -12.79 -5.04 12.19
N GLU A 112 -12.45 -3.98 12.93
CA GLU A 112 -13.37 -3.40 13.90
C GLU A 112 -14.69 -2.95 13.27
N ASN A 113 -14.61 -2.28 12.11
CA ASN A 113 -15.80 -1.80 11.40
C ASN A 113 -16.65 -2.97 10.89
N LYS A 114 -16.02 -4.03 10.37
CA LYS A 114 -16.71 -5.27 9.99
C LYS A 114 -17.39 -5.91 11.20
N ASN A 115 -16.69 -6.07 12.31
CA ASN A 115 -17.22 -6.65 13.54
C ASN A 115 -18.39 -5.84 14.11
N LYS A 116 -18.29 -4.49 14.11
CA LYS A 116 -19.38 -3.59 14.52
C LYS A 116 -20.60 -3.75 13.63
N ALA A 117 -20.42 -3.80 12.30
CA ALA A 117 -21.51 -4.01 11.34
C ALA A 117 -22.16 -5.40 11.49
N GLU A 118 -21.35 -6.44 11.69
CA GLU A 118 -21.81 -7.81 11.90
C GLU A 118 -22.58 -7.95 13.22
N ALA A 119 -22.10 -7.36 14.31
CA ALA A 119 -22.79 -7.37 15.60
C ALA A 119 -24.17 -6.70 15.51
N ARG A 120 -24.26 -5.54 14.83
CA ARG A 120 -25.54 -4.85 14.58
C ARG A 120 -26.48 -5.72 13.72
N THR A 121 -25.95 -6.33 12.68
CA THR A 121 -26.70 -7.21 11.77
C THR A 121 -27.16 -8.49 12.46
N ALA A 122 -26.32 -9.10 13.29
CA ALA A 122 -26.62 -10.29 14.08
C ALA A 122 -27.72 -10.02 15.10
N LYS A 123 -27.65 -8.90 15.85
CA LYS A 123 -28.70 -8.49 16.78
C LYS A 123 -30.06 -8.33 16.07
N LYS A 124 -30.09 -7.64 14.91
CA LYS A 124 -31.32 -7.50 14.11
C LYS A 124 -31.80 -8.84 13.56
N ARG A 125 -30.91 -9.70 13.07
CA ARG A 125 -31.22 -11.05 12.58
C ARG A 125 -31.82 -11.93 13.68
N GLN A 126 -31.24 -11.95 14.87
CA GLN A 126 -31.73 -12.69 16.04
C GLN A 126 -33.14 -12.23 16.43
N LYS A 127 -33.40 -10.91 16.49
CA LYS A 127 -34.75 -10.36 16.73
C LYS A 127 -35.77 -10.87 15.72
N ARG A 128 -35.42 -10.83 14.42
CA ARG A 128 -36.31 -11.33 13.33
C ARG A 128 -36.54 -12.84 13.42
N LEU A 129 -35.53 -13.63 13.77
CA LEU A 129 -35.66 -15.08 13.95
C LEU A 129 -36.57 -15.42 15.12
N LYS A 130 -36.42 -14.73 16.27
CA LYS A 130 -37.31 -14.90 17.43
C LYS A 130 -38.76 -14.54 17.07
N ARG A 131 -38.99 -13.43 16.36
CA ARG A 131 -40.34 -13.06 15.86
C ARG A 131 -40.92 -14.12 14.91
N LYS A 132 -40.10 -14.64 13.98
CA LYS A 132 -40.52 -15.70 13.05
C LYS A 132 -40.85 -17.01 13.78
N GLN A 133 -40.08 -17.39 14.79
CA GLN A 133 -40.35 -18.58 15.62
C GLN A 133 -41.66 -18.42 16.41
N ASN A 134 -41.87 -17.26 17.05
CA ASN A 134 -43.11 -16.98 17.79
C ASN A 134 -44.33 -16.98 16.86
N GLN A 135 -44.23 -16.40 15.65
CA GLN A 135 -45.32 -16.44 14.67
C GLN A 135 -45.62 -17.86 14.17
N LYS A 136 -44.60 -18.70 13.95
CA LYS A 136 -44.80 -20.11 13.60
C LYS A 136 -45.49 -20.88 14.74
N GLY A 137 -45.09 -20.65 15.99
CA GLY A 137 -45.73 -21.27 17.16
C GLY A 137 -47.20 -20.86 17.32
N LYS A 138 -47.53 -19.58 17.12
CA LYS A 138 -48.92 -19.09 17.11
C LYS A 138 -49.73 -19.69 15.95
N LYS A 139 -49.18 -19.76 14.74
CA LYS A 139 -49.85 -20.38 13.59
C LYS A 139 -50.10 -21.88 13.83
N ALA A 140 -49.14 -22.62 14.37
CA ALA A 140 -49.30 -24.03 14.70
C ALA A 140 -50.40 -24.26 15.77
N LYS A 141 -50.45 -23.42 16.81
CA LYS A 141 -51.54 -23.46 17.80
C LYS A 141 -52.90 -23.11 17.19
N ASN A 142 -52.95 -22.10 16.32
CA ASN A 142 -54.20 -21.71 15.65
C ASN A 142 -54.69 -22.75 14.65
N THR A 143 -53.82 -23.48 13.94
CA THR A 143 -54.24 -24.64 13.11
C THR A 143 -54.71 -25.85 13.92
N ALA A 144 -54.21 -26.03 15.15
CA ALA A 144 -54.71 -27.06 16.06
C ALA A 144 -56.04 -26.67 16.75
N GLN A 145 -56.32 -25.36 16.86
CA GLN A 145 -57.59 -24.84 17.39
C GLN A 145 -58.62 -24.48 16.30
N SER A 146 -58.23 -24.41 15.01
CA SER A 146 -59.16 -24.09 13.91
C SER A 146 -60.06 -25.24 13.48
N GLU A 147 -60.07 -26.37 14.19
CA GLU A 147 -61.17 -27.34 14.12
C GLU A 147 -62.34 -26.93 15.04
N SER A 148 -62.17 -25.89 15.85
CA SER A 148 -63.20 -25.33 16.72
C SER A 148 -63.20 -23.81 16.67
N THR A 149 -64.09 -23.25 15.86
CA THR A 149 -64.64 -21.88 15.93
C THR A 149 -63.80 -20.73 15.35
N SER A 150 -64.39 -20.09 14.35
CA SER A 150 -64.01 -18.86 13.68
C SER A 150 -64.53 -17.63 14.43
N SER A 151 -63.65 -16.76 14.94
CA SER A 151 -63.95 -15.34 15.17
C SER A 151 -62.71 -14.54 15.62
N SER A 152 -62.51 -13.40 14.96
CA SER A 152 -61.73 -12.20 15.33
C SER A 152 -61.05 -12.12 16.70
N SER A 153 -59.78 -11.73 16.69
CA SER A 153 -59.34 -10.56 17.48
C SER A 153 -58.02 -10.03 16.92
N ASP A 154 -58.13 -8.82 16.39
CA ASP A 154 -57.09 -7.81 16.31
C ASP A 154 -56.54 -7.55 17.72
N SER A 155 -55.21 -7.37 17.88
CA SER A 155 -54.59 -6.60 18.98
C SER A 155 -53.05 -6.67 18.97
N GLU A 156 -52.48 -5.49 19.18
CA GLU A 156 -51.11 -5.14 19.55
C GLU A 156 -50.06 -5.05 18.42
N GLU A 157 -50.13 -3.91 17.71
CA GLU A 157 -48.93 -3.21 17.23
C GLU A 157 -48.04 -2.83 18.42
N ASP A 158 -47.06 -3.68 18.72
CA ASP A 158 -46.00 -3.35 19.67
C ASP A 158 -45.00 -2.38 19.01
N ASN A 159 -45.29 -1.09 19.20
CA ASN A 159 -44.48 0.06 18.84
C ASN A 159 -43.29 0.18 19.81
N ASP A 160 -42.33 -0.74 19.66
CA ASP A 160 -41.05 -0.63 20.34
C ASP A 160 -40.16 0.35 19.56
N LYS A 161 -40.24 1.62 19.96
CA LYS A 161 -39.36 2.71 19.57
C LYS A 161 -37.91 2.22 19.51
N ILE A 162 -37.35 2.23 18.32
CA ILE A 162 -35.92 2.14 18.12
C ILE A 162 -35.35 3.47 18.61
N GLU A 163 -34.87 3.52 19.85
CA GLU A 163 -33.88 4.53 20.24
C GLU A 163 -32.63 4.27 19.40
N ASP A 164 -32.57 4.99 18.29
CA ASP A 164 -31.45 5.09 17.38
C ASP A 164 -30.46 6.12 17.92
N GLU A 165 -29.80 5.80 19.03
CA GLU A 165 -28.52 6.43 19.31
C GLU A 165 -27.48 5.81 18.39
N ASN A 166 -27.37 6.33 17.17
CA ASN A 166 -26.13 6.51 16.43
C ASN A 166 -26.41 7.36 15.19
N LYS A 167 -26.25 8.68 15.38
CA LYS A 167 -26.11 9.71 14.36
C LYS A 167 -25.34 9.16 13.15
N ALA A 168 -26.01 9.10 12.01
CA ALA A 168 -25.38 8.84 10.72
C ALA A 168 -24.26 9.89 10.48
N PRO A 169 -23.08 9.51 9.96
CA PRO A 169 -22.17 10.50 9.42
C PRO A 169 -22.80 11.08 8.15
N GLU A 170 -23.20 12.33 8.27
CA GLU A 170 -23.63 13.21 7.19
C GLU A 170 -22.55 13.25 6.10
N CYS A 171 -22.95 12.92 4.88
CA CYS A 171 -22.17 13.12 3.66
C CYS A 171 -22.20 14.61 3.34
N GLY A 172 -21.19 15.35 3.80
CA GLY A 172 -20.98 16.75 3.43
C GLY A 172 -20.34 16.88 2.05
N GLU A 173 -21.13 17.29 1.06
CA GLU A 173 -20.61 18.05 -0.07
C GLU A 173 -20.36 19.49 0.39
N GLU A 174 -19.10 19.91 0.47
CA GLU A 174 -18.73 21.31 0.29
C GLU A 174 -17.54 21.39 -0.66
N LYS A 175 -17.81 21.93 -1.86
CA LYS A 175 -16.80 22.53 -2.73
C LYS A 175 -16.68 24.01 -2.40
N GLN A 176 -15.48 24.42 -2.00
CA GLN A 176 -14.80 25.71 -2.26
C GLN A 176 -13.42 25.54 -1.59
N GLY A 177 -12.28 25.52 -2.27
CA GLY A 177 -11.83 26.54 -3.21
C GLY A 177 -11.01 27.58 -2.44
N GLY A 178 -9.81 27.21 -2.01
CA GLY A 178 -8.88 28.08 -1.29
C GLY A 178 -7.49 27.46 -1.29
N GLU A 179 -6.60 28.03 -2.10
CA GLU A 179 -5.20 27.64 -2.25
C GLU A 179 -4.42 28.10 -1.01
N GLU A 180 -3.90 27.17 -0.22
CA GLU A 180 -2.80 27.46 0.71
C GLU A 180 -1.54 26.72 0.23
N GLU A 181 -0.61 27.50 -0.33
CA GLU A 181 0.77 27.11 -0.55
C GLU A 181 1.41 26.76 0.81
N VAL A 182 1.73 25.48 1.01
CA VAL A 182 2.61 25.08 2.12
C VAL A 182 4.06 25.27 1.66
N GLU A 183 4.57 26.48 1.90
CA GLU A 183 5.97 26.86 1.73
C GLU A 183 6.85 26.01 2.66
N ILE A 184 7.54 25.01 2.10
CA ILE A 184 8.55 24.22 2.82
C ILE A 184 9.76 25.14 3.07
N LYS A 185 9.80 25.78 4.24
CA LYS A 185 10.96 26.52 4.73
C LYS A 185 12.17 25.60 4.85
N SER A 186 12.99 25.58 3.81
CA SER A 186 14.37 25.13 3.84
C SER A 186 15.17 26.01 4.79
N LYS A 187 15.45 25.51 6.00
CA LYS A 187 16.44 26.12 6.91
C LYS A 187 17.83 25.94 6.30
N LYS A 188 18.24 26.92 5.50
CA LYS A 188 19.62 27.17 5.10
C LYS A 188 20.28 27.94 6.23
N ALA A 189 21.01 27.24 7.11
CA ALA A 189 21.91 27.89 8.05
C ALA A 189 23.23 28.13 7.32
N ASP A 190 23.39 29.34 6.80
CA ASP A 190 24.68 29.93 6.51
C ASP A 190 25.15 30.61 7.80
N SER A 191 26.35 30.26 8.25
CA SER A 191 27.03 30.87 9.40
C SER A 191 28.52 30.67 9.18
N SER A 192 29.05 31.35 8.18
CA SER A 192 30.44 31.77 8.14
C SER A 192 30.62 32.96 9.08
N GLU A 193 31.34 32.78 10.19
CA GLU A 193 32.29 33.77 10.70
C GLU A 193 33.10 33.13 11.83
N GLY A 194 34.42 33.15 11.66
CA GLY A 194 35.37 32.62 12.62
C GLY A 194 35.55 33.53 13.82
N GLN A 195 35.85 32.95 14.97
CA GLN A 195 36.66 33.58 16.01
C GLN A 195 37.63 32.56 16.58
N GLN A 196 38.92 32.88 16.46
CA GLN A 196 40.01 32.29 17.23
C GLN A 196 39.74 32.54 18.72
N ARG A 197 39.80 31.50 19.55
CA ARG A 197 40.16 31.61 20.96
C ARG A 197 41.03 30.44 21.36
N GLU A 198 42.26 30.79 21.73
CA GLU A 198 43.19 29.98 22.48
C GLU A 198 42.60 29.70 23.86
N GLU A 199 42.58 28.45 24.29
CA GLU A 199 42.65 28.10 25.71
C GLU A 199 43.68 26.99 25.89
N LYS A 200 44.73 27.34 26.64
CA LYS A 200 45.71 26.43 27.22
C LYS A 200 45.03 25.72 28.37
N ASP A 201 45.15 24.40 28.44
CA ASP A 201 45.01 23.67 29.69
C ASP A 201 46.19 22.70 29.82
N GLU A 202 47.18 23.12 30.62
CA GLU A 202 48.28 22.29 31.10
C GLU A 202 47.82 21.57 32.37
N GLY A 203 47.21 20.40 32.20
CA GLY A 203 46.97 19.45 33.29
C GLY A 203 48.20 18.58 33.53
N GLY A 204 49.14 19.06 34.34
CA GLY A 204 50.29 18.27 34.82
C GLY A 204 49.88 17.32 35.94
N GLU A 205 49.92 16.01 35.69
CA GLU A 205 49.84 14.98 36.72
C GLU A 205 51.27 14.48 37.02
N LYS A 206 51.83 14.96 38.13
CA LYS A 206 53.13 14.51 38.65
C LYS A 206 52.94 13.13 39.29
N GLN A 207 53.74 12.17 38.85
CA GLN A 207 53.96 10.92 39.58
C GLN A 207 54.93 11.21 40.72
N ASP A 208 54.50 10.94 41.95
CA ASP A 208 55.34 10.95 43.13
C ASP A 208 56.30 9.74 43.08
N GLU A 209 57.58 10.00 42.90
CA GLU A 209 58.65 9.03 43.16
C GLU A 209 58.87 8.95 44.68
N ASN A 210 58.43 7.87 45.29
CA ASN A 210 58.87 7.48 46.63
C ASN A 210 60.30 6.92 46.55
N SER A 211 61.26 7.59 47.20
CA SER A 211 62.57 7.04 47.58
C SER A 211 62.91 7.49 49.00
N ASP A 212 63.17 6.51 49.88
CA ASP A 212 63.70 6.54 51.26
C ASP A 212 62.94 7.33 52.36
#